data_AF-A0A1S3D7A7-F1
#
_entry.id   AF-A0A1S3D7A7-F1
#
_cell.length_a   1.000
_cell.length_b   1.000
_cell.length_c   1.000
_cell.angle_alpha   90.00
_cell.angle_beta   90.00
_cell.angle_gamma   90.00
#
_symmetry.space_group_name_H-M   'P 1'
#
loop_
_entity.id
_entity.type
_entity.pdbx_description
1 polymer ?
#
loop_
_entity_poly.entity_id
_entity_poly.type
_entity_poly.pdbx_seq_one_letter_code
_entity_poly.pdbx_strand_id
1 'polypeptide(L)'
;MERTRLIYLIFPGIPDGSVAFVLIRTNTDEFYIVHPIHGLKYSVHDSFSPLHKVYCLINQENIWVNIQEEEIVKRTRFDVRKSQDWLPVFNRNVATPLGSVQPNFIEYTHTSHLDVSLLQDNIEKQLRTSIAHWRKSRRTVWNRYCISVLRKILPLMEKQAWDQTQTNSLYHFPQVQHIISSYKMCGFPINLPFTNFAAILDAVKSTGVHKIESEDVEWALAVCIQPFPCHVLSVWIYVATLTRRR
;
A
#
# COMPACT_ATOMS: atom_id res chain seq x y z
N MET A 1 23.59 -6.82 -3.67
CA MET A 1 22.95 -6.01 -2.63
C MET A 1 22.98 -4.57 -3.08
N GLU A 2 21.85 -4.04 -3.50
CA GLU A 2 21.70 -2.62 -3.85
C GLU A 2 22.02 -1.79 -2.60
N ARG A 3 22.99 -0.89 -2.68
CA ARG A 3 23.25 0.09 -1.61
C ARG A 3 22.20 1.18 -1.70
N THR A 4 20.98 0.86 -1.29
CA THR A 4 19.93 1.86 -1.08
C THR A 4 20.35 2.74 0.08
N ARG A 5 20.89 3.93 -0.22
CA ARG A 5 21.09 4.96 0.79
C ARG A 5 19.72 5.57 1.07
N LEU A 6 19.08 5.08 2.13
CA LEU A 6 17.80 5.59 2.61
C LEU A 6 18.06 6.95 3.26
N ILE A 7 17.42 7.98 2.73
CA ILE A 7 17.49 9.32 3.31
C ILE A 7 16.06 9.70 3.74
N TYR A 8 15.88 9.94 5.03
CA TYR A 8 14.60 10.37 5.59
C TYR A 8 14.44 11.87 5.39
N LEU A 9 13.30 12.25 4.82
CA LEU A 9 12.80 13.60 4.64
C LEU A 9 11.75 13.84 5.72
N ILE A 10 12.08 14.54 6.80
CA ILE A 10 11.06 14.98 7.77
C ILE A 10 10.25 16.10 7.09
N PHE A 11 8.92 16.24 7.31
CA PHE A 11 8.08 17.47 7.27
C PHE A 11 6.61 17.20 6.80
N PRO A 12 5.62 18.04 7.19
CA PRO A 12 4.21 17.68 7.11
C PRO A 12 3.70 17.48 5.69
N GLY A 13 3.22 16.27 5.41
CA GLY A 13 2.45 15.97 4.22
C GLY A 13 1.00 16.39 4.44
N ILE A 14 0.46 17.20 3.54
CA ILE A 14 -1.00 17.35 3.42
C ILE A 14 -1.43 16.19 2.52
N PRO A 15 -2.33 15.27 2.93
CA PRO A 15 -3.36 15.38 3.98
C PRO A 15 -3.05 14.70 5.34
N ASP A 16 -1.93 13.98 5.48
CA ASP A 16 -1.68 13.05 6.60
C ASP A 16 -0.98 13.67 7.84
N GLY A 17 -0.67 14.97 7.82
CA GLY A 17 0.00 15.67 8.94
C GLY A 17 1.52 15.54 8.92
N SER A 18 2.18 15.55 10.09
CA SER A 18 3.65 15.47 10.21
C SER A 18 4.19 14.07 9.85
N VAL A 19 4.54 13.86 8.58
CA VAL A 19 4.95 12.56 8.04
C VAL A 19 6.35 12.63 7.43
N ALA A 20 7.21 11.65 7.71
CA ALA A 20 8.56 11.61 7.12
C ALA A 20 8.57 10.73 5.86
N PHE A 21 8.96 11.30 4.73
CA PHE A 21 9.10 10.59 3.46
C PHE A 21 10.47 9.90 3.35
N VAL A 22 10.54 8.87 2.52
CA VAL A 22 11.80 8.17 2.24
C VAL A 22 12.29 8.54 0.85
N LEU A 23 13.49 9.11 0.77
CA LEU A 23 14.19 9.34 -0.50
C LEU A 23 15.07 8.13 -0.83
N ILE A 24 14.89 7.61 -2.03
CA ILE A 24 15.64 6.50 -2.60
C ILE A 24 16.46 7.04 -3.76
N ARG A 25 17.76 6.71 -3.77
CA ARG A 25 18.66 6.96 -4.90
C ARG A 25 18.92 5.64 -5.63
N THR A 26 18.64 5.59 -6.93
CA THR A 26 18.91 4.42 -7.77
C THR A 26 20.36 4.36 -8.23
N ASN A 27 20.75 3.23 -8.82
CA ASN A 27 22.08 3.06 -9.43
C ASN A 27 22.29 3.98 -10.65
N THR A 28 21.20 4.44 -11.27
CA THR A 28 21.21 5.41 -12.39
C THR A 28 21.30 6.86 -11.93
N ASP A 29 21.49 7.10 -10.63
CA ASP A 29 21.51 8.44 -10.02
C ASP A 29 20.17 9.19 -10.08
N GLU A 30 19.07 8.45 -10.21
CA GLU A 30 17.73 9.00 -10.13
C GLU A 30 17.21 8.97 -8.69
N PHE A 31 16.42 9.97 -8.34
CA PHE A 31 15.83 10.10 -7.02
C PHE A 31 14.32 9.85 -7.05
N TYR A 32 13.85 9.07 -6.08
CA TYR A 32 12.45 8.77 -5.90
C TYR A 32 12.04 9.00 -4.45
N ILE A 33 10.84 9.52 -4.26
CA ILE A 33 10.22 9.73 -2.95
C ILE A 33 9.19 8.63 -2.71
N VAL A 34 9.28 7.97 -1.57
CA VAL A 34 8.30 6.95 -1.16
C VAL A 34 7.47 7.50 -0.01
N HIS A 35 6.15 7.44 -0.19
CA HIS A 35 5.18 7.78 0.85
C HIS A 35 5.17 6.69 1.92
N PRO A 36 5.37 7.00 3.20
CA PRO A 36 5.55 5.98 4.24
C PRO A 36 4.27 5.20 4.56
N ILE A 37 3.10 5.85 4.45
CA ILE A 37 1.80 5.21 4.74
C ILE A 37 1.34 4.34 3.56
N HIS A 38 1.33 4.90 2.35
CA HIS A 38 0.79 4.23 1.17
C HIS A 38 1.81 3.39 0.40
N GLY A 39 3.11 3.51 0.70
CA GLY A 39 4.19 2.84 -0.05
C GLY A 39 4.35 3.32 -1.50
N LEU A 40 3.61 4.35 -1.93
CA LEU A 40 3.63 4.87 -3.29
C LEU A 40 4.95 5.57 -3.59
N LYS A 41 5.52 5.30 -4.77
CA LYS A 41 6.81 5.81 -5.21
C LYS A 41 6.58 6.89 -6.26
N TYR A 42 7.12 8.06 -6.00
CA TYR A 42 7.00 9.24 -6.85
C TYR A 42 8.38 9.62 -7.36
N SER A 43 8.48 10.02 -8.63
CA SER A 43 9.69 10.71 -9.09
C SER A 43 9.81 12.06 -8.37
N VAL A 44 11.03 12.52 -8.08
CA VAL A 44 11.25 13.90 -7.60
C VAL A 44 10.79 14.96 -8.61
N HIS A 45 10.56 14.58 -9.87
CA HIS A 45 10.03 15.48 -10.90
C HIS A 45 8.50 15.41 -11.06
N ASP A 46 7.83 14.52 -10.33
CA ASP A 46 6.38 14.33 -10.41
C ASP A 46 5.61 15.50 -9.78
N SER A 47 4.64 16.05 -10.53
CA SER A 47 3.74 17.12 -10.04
C SER A 47 2.77 16.65 -8.98
N PHE A 48 2.44 15.36 -9.00
CA PHE A 48 1.47 14.74 -8.11
C PHE A 48 2.12 14.16 -6.86
N SER A 49 3.43 14.38 -6.66
CA SER A 49 4.08 14.01 -5.42
C SER A 49 3.43 14.76 -4.24
N PRO A 50 3.01 14.04 -3.18
CA PRO A 50 2.43 14.65 -2.00
C PRO A 50 3.46 15.42 -1.16
N LEU A 51 4.76 15.19 -1.40
CA LEU A 51 5.82 16.01 -0.82
C LEU A 51 6.07 17.22 -1.73
N HIS A 52 5.85 18.42 -1.20
CA HIS A 52 6.05 19.65 -1.96
C HIS A 52 7.38 20.33 -1.69
N LYS A 53 7.88 20.25 -0.45
CA LYS A 53 9.08 20.95 -0.01
C LYS A 53 10.06 20.04 0.71
N VAL A 54 11.34 20.35 0.60
CA VAL A 54 12.43 19.64 1.27
C VAL A 54 13.24 20.62 2.11
N TYR A 55 13.35 20.33 3.40
CA TYR A 55 14.11 21.15 4.34
C TYR A 55 15.30 20.42 4.94
N CYS A 56 15.23 19.11 5.10
CA CYS A 56 16.37 18.34 5.62
C CYS A 56 16.39 16.92 5.07
N LEU A 57 17.60 16.36 5.02
CA LEU A 57 17.91 14.99 4.64
C LEU A 57 18.63 14.32 5.81
N ILE A 58 18.22 13.10 6.16
CA ILE A 58 18.80 12.36 7.29
C ILE A 58 19.16 10.94 6.87
N ASN A 59 20.39 10.50 7.14
CA ASN A 59 20.76 9.10 7.00
C ASN A 59 21.69 8.66 8.15
N GLN A 60 22.29 7.47 8.04
CA GLN A 60 23.22 6.95 9.04
C GLN A 60 24.52 7.75 9.20
N GLU A 61 24.85 8.64 8.25
CA GLU A 61 26.10 9.41 8.24
C GLU A 61 25.90 10.81 8.83
N ASN A 62 24.80 11.51 8.51
CA ASN A 62 24.57 12.88 8.96
C ASN A 62 23.10 13.32 8.82
N ILE A 63 22.83 14.52 9.34
CA ILE A 63 21.67 15.35 9.03
C ILE A 63 22.17 16.52 8.17
N TRP A 64 21.54 16.73 7.02
CA TRP A 64 21.81 17.88 6.15
C TRP A 64 20.59 18.79 6.10
N VAL A 65 20.78 20.07 6.39
CA VAL A 65 19.77 21.12 6.24
C VAL A 65 19.86 21.67 4.82
N ASN A 66 18.71 21.80 4.15
CA ASN A 66 18.62 22.42 2.84
C ASN A 66 18.81 23.93 3.00
N ILE A 67 19.81 24.49 2.32
CA ILE A 67 20.11 25.93 2.30
C ILE A 67 19.96 26.52 0.88
N GLN A 68 19.35 25.77 -0.03
CA GLN A 68 19.01 26.24 -1.38
C GLN A 68 17.89 27.29 -1.31
N GLU A 69 17.91 28.24 -2.25
CA GLU A 69 16.84 29.25 -2.39
C GLU A 69 15.47 28.63 -2.69
N GLU A 70 15.47 27.51 -3.43
CA GLU A 70 14.27 26.78 -3.83
C GLU A 70 14.08 25.52 -2.97
N GLU A 71 13.10 25.59 -2.07
CA GLU A 71 12.72 24.46 -1.21
C GLU A 71 11.84 23.42 -1.93
N ILE A 72 11.33 23.73 -3.12
CA ILE A 72 10.39 22.89 -3.86
C ILE A 72 11.10 21.63 -4.34
N VAL A 73 10.54 20.44 -4.05
CA VAL A 73 11.11 19.12 -4.38
C VAL A 73 11.68 19.05 -5.80
N LYS A 74 10.92 19.51 -6.78
CA LYS A 74 11.30 19.47 -8.21
C LYS A 74 12.53 20.30 -8.57
N ARG A 75 12.82 21.34 -7.78
CA ARG A 75 13.93 22.28 -7.96
C ARG A 75 15.07 22.02 -7.00
N THR A 76 14.84 21.22 -5.96
CA THR A 76 15.86 20.80 -5.00
C THR A 76 16.89 19.88 -5.66
N ARG A 77 18.17 20.23 -5.53
CA ARG A 77 19.28 19.35 -5.90
C ARG A 77 19.59 18.44 -4.71
N PHE A 78 19.42 17.13 -4.87
CA PHE A 78 19.56 16.15 -3.78
C PHE A 78 21.01 15.67 -3.49
N ASP A 79 22.02 16.25 -4.15
CA ASP A 79 23.42 15.89 -3.93
C ASP A 79 23.98 16.54 -2.66
N VAL A 80 23.93 15.81 -1.54
CA VAL A 80 24.42 16.24 -0.21
C VAL A 80 25.91 16.60 -0.15
N ARG A 81 26.70 16.28 -1.19
CA ARG A 81 28.12 16.64 -1.26
C ARG A 81 28.33 18.13 -1.58
N LYS A 82 27.31 18.81 -2.10
CA LYS A 82 27.37 20.23 -2.45
C LYS A 82 27.11 21.08 -1.21
N SER A 83 28.17 21.59 -0.59
CA SER A 83 28.08 22.43 0.62
C SER A 83 27.36 23.77 0.43
N GLN A 84 27.20 24.22 -0.83
CA GLN A 84 26.37 25.38 -1.19
C GLN A 84 24.86 25.09 -1.15
N ASP A 85 24.48 23.81 -1.21
CA ASP A 85 23.09 23.35 -1.25
C ASP A 85 22.66 22.72 0.09
N TRP A 86 23.61 22.07 0.77
CA TRP A 86 23.36 21.27 1.97
C TRP A 86 24.34 21.59 3.08
N LEU A 87 23.81 22.03 4.22
CA LEU A 87 24.58 22.29 5.43
C LEU A 87 24.56 21.05 6.35
N PRO A 88 25.70 20.36 6.55
CA PRO A 88 25.77 19.26 7.51
C PRO A 88 25.68 19.77 8.94
N VAL A 89 24.76 19.21 9.72
CA VAL A 89 24.58 19.53 11.15
C VAL A 89 25.81 19.08 11.94
N PHE A 90 26.29 17.86 11.70
CA PHE A 90 27.50 17.35 12.33
C PHE A 90 28.70 17.55 11.41
N ASN A 91 29.75 18.18 11.93
CA ASN A 91 30.97 18.49 11.18
C ASN A 91 32.17 18.53 12.13
N ARG A 92 33.33 19.02 11.67
CA ARG A 92 34.55 19.09 12.50
C ARG A 92 34.39 19.92 13.78
N ASN A 93 33.46 20.88 13.79
CA ASN A 93 33.19 21.76 14.92
C ASN A 93 32.05 21.25 15.80
N VAL A 94 31.14 20.42 15.25
CA VAL A 94 29.98 19.86 15.96
C VAL A 94 30.01 18.35 15.81
N ALA A 95 30.49 17.66 16.85
CA ALA A 95 30.59 16.20 16.85
C ALA A 95 29.21 15.53 16.83
N THR A 96 29.14 14.34 16.22
CA THR A 96 27.95 13.47 16.30
C THR A 96 27.72 13.03 17.74
N PRO A 97 26.46 12.93 18.21
CA PRO A 97 26.15 12.38 19.53
C PRO A 97 26.74 10.98 19.70
N LEU A 98 27.28 10.71 20.89
CA LEU A 98 27.79 9.39 21.23
C LEU A 98 26.66 8.54 21.81
N GLY A 99 26.39 7.41 21.17
CA GLY A 99 25.33 6.48 21.55
C GLY A 99 24.06 6.66 20.72
N SER A 100 23.39 5.55 20.46
CA SER A 100 22.09 5.51 19.80
C SER A 100 21.11 4.74 20.67
N VAL A 101 19.86 5.22 20.74
CA VAL A 101 18.75 4.43 21.28
C VAL A 101 18.26 3.39 20.28
N GLN A 102 18.69 3.48 19.02
CA GLN A 102 18.36 2.50 18.00
C GLN A 102 19.23 1.25 18.18
N PRO A 103 18.64 0.05 18.04
CA PRO A 103 19.40 -1.19 18.12
C PRO A 103 20.38 -1.30 16.96
N ASN A 104 21.53 -1.93 17.20
CA ASN A 104 22.56 -2.17 16.17
C ASN A 104 22.04 -3.06 15.01
N PHE A 105 21.02 -3.87 15.28
CA PHE A 105 20.36 -4.73 14.32
C PHE A 105 18.86 -4.75 14.61
N ILE A 106 18.05 -4.69 13.55
CA ILE A 106 16.60 -4.87 13.62
C ILE A 106 16.31 -6.29 13.18
N GLU A 107 15.81 -7.12 14.11
CA GLU A 107 15.40 -8.47 13.80
C GLU A 107 13.99 -8.48 13.18
N TYR A 108 13.92 -8.80 11.89
CA TYR A 108 12.68 -8.96 11.16
C TYR A 108 12.18 -10.40 11.32
N THR A 109 11.31 -10.63 12.29
CA THR A 109 10.77 -11.96 12.58
C THR A 109 9.85 -12.44 11.46
N HIS A 110 9.91 -13.73 11.14
CA HIS A 110 9.08 -14.32 10.11
C HIS A 110 7.63 -14.46 10.59
N THR A 111 6.68 -14.07 9.75
CA THR A 111 5.26 -14.24 10.03
C THR A 111 4.79 -15.63 9.57
N SER A 112 4.29 -16.44 10.50
CA SER A 112 3.82 -17.81 10.24
C SER A 112 2.74 -17.87 9.15
N HIS A 113 3.02 -18.61 8.06
CA HIS A 113 2.05 -18.81 6.98
C HIS A 113 0.82 -19.61 7.40
N LEU A 114 0.95 -20.50 8.39
CA LEU A 114 -0.17 -21.28 8.92
C LEU A 114 -1.17 -20.36 9.63
N ASP A 115 -0.68 -19.48 10.49
CA ASP A 115 -1.52 -18.53 11.22
C ASP A 115 -2.20 -17.53 10.27
N VAL A 116 -1.48 -17.10 9.23
CA VAL A 116 -2.02 -16.25 8.17
C VAL A 116 -3.15 -16.95 7.41
N SER A 117 -2.98 -18.23 7.08
CA SER A 117 -4.02 -19.01 6.39
C SER A 117 -5.27 -19.16 7.26
N LEU A 118 -5.10 -19.46 8.56
CA LEU A 118 -6.20 -19.57 9.50
C LEU A 118 -6.93 -18.23 9.68
N LEU A 119 -6.19 -17.13 9.77
CA LEU A 119 -6.74 -15.78 9.86
C LEU A 119 -7.51 -15.42 8.58
N GLN A 120 -6.98 -15.74 7.41
CA GLN A 120 -7.63 -15.49 6.12
C GLN A 120 -8.98 -16.22 6.03
N ASP A 121 -9.02 -17.51 6.38
CA ASP A 121 -10.25 -18.30 6.38
C ASP A 121 -11.28 -17.75 7.38
N ASN A 122 -10.80 -17.30 8.56
CA ASN A 122 -11.64 -16.70 9.58
C ASN A 122 -12.26 -15.37 9.10
N ILE A 123 -11.45 -14.47 8.55
CA ILE A 123 -11.92 -13.19 8.00
C ILE A 123 -12.93 -13.43 6.87
N GLU A 124 -12.63 -14.34 5.93
CA GLU A 124 -13.53 -14.65 4.82
C GLU A 124 -14.88 -15.20 5.34
N LYS A 125 -14.87 -16.11 6.32
CA LYS A 125 -16.08 -16.67 6.94
C LYS A 125 -16.91 -15.59 7.63
N GLN A 126 -16.28 -14.72 8.42
CA GLN A 126 -17.00 -13.67 9.15
C GLN A 126 -17.54 -12.60 8.20
N LEU A 127 -16.82 -12.23 7.15
CA LEU A 127 -17.29 -11.30 6.12
C LEU A 127 -18.51 -11.86 5.36
N ARG A 128 -18.49 -13.13 4.95
CA ARG A 128 -19.65 -13.77 4.31
C ARG A 128 -20.89 -13.75 5.21
N THR A 129 -20.69 -14.05 6.49
CA THR A 129 -21.76 -14.02 7.49
C THR A 129 -22.32 -12.61 7.67
N SER A 130 -21.44 -11.61 7.73
CA SER A 130 -21.81 -10.20 7.88
C SER A 130 -22.58 -9.67 6.68
N ILE A 131 -22.10 -9.95 5.46
CA ILE A 131 -22.80 -9.57 4.21
C ILE A 131 -24.20 -10.22 4.15
N ALA A 132 -24.30 -11.50 4.50
CA ALA A 132 -25.60 -12.18 4.55
C ALA A 132 -26.55 -11.52 5.57
N HIS A 133 -26.03 -11.13 6.74
CA HIS A 133 -26.81 -10.44 7.77
C HIS A 133 -27.27 -9.03 7.35
N TRP A 134 -26.41 -8.25 6.68
CA TRP A 134 -26.74 -6.89 6.24
C TRP A 134 -27.87 -6.85 5.22
N ARG A 135 -28.05 -7.92 4.44
CA ARG A 135 -28.97 -7.92 3.30
C ARG A 135 -30.43 -8.19 3.64
N LYS A 136 -30.75 -8.67 4.86
CA LYS A 136 -32.08 -8.91 5.51
C LYS A 136 -33.26 -9.50 4.70
N SER A 137 -33.23 -9.48 3.37
CA SER A 137 -34.37 -9.58 2.45
C SER A 137 -34.27 -10.82 1.55
N ARG A 138 -33.05 -11.30 1.21
CA ARG A 138 -32.87 -12.45 0.31
C ARG A 138 -31.63 -13.31 0.64
N ARG A 139 -31.70 -14.61 0.31
CA ARG A 139 -30.56 -15.54 0.42
C ARG A 139 -29.41 -15.05 -0.46
N THR A 140 -28.21 -14.95 0.11
CA THR A 140 -27.00 -14.60 -0.65
C THR A 140 -26.47 -15.83 -1.38
N VAL A 141 -26.52 -15.82 -2.72
CA VAL A 141 -25.98 -16.88 -3.58
C VAL A 141 -24.52 -16.57 -3.89
N TRP A 142 -23.62 -17.49 -3.54
CA TRP A 142 -22.18 -17.33 -3.74
C TRP A 142 -21.71 -18.02 -5.03
N ASN A 143 -21.18 -17.27 -5.98
CA ASN A 143 -20.62 -17.78 -7.23
C ASN A 143 -19.23 -18.40 -6.97
N ARG A 144 -19.18 -19.73 -6.86
CA ARG A 144 -17.95 -20.49 -6.55
C ARG A 144 -16.86 -20.32 -7.60
N TYR A 145 -17.25 -20.23 -8.88
CA TYR A 145 -16.30 -20.05 -9.98
C TYR A 145 -15.59 -18.70 -9.87
N CYS A 146 -16.34 -17.61 -9.73
CA CYS A 146 -15.79 -16.28 -9.57
C CYS A 146 -14.91 -16.18 -8.32
N ILE A 147 -15.34 -16.74 -7.18
CA ILE A 147 -14.51 -16.82 -5.97
C ILE A 147 -13.16 -17.52 -6.24
N SER A 148 -13.18 -18.65 -6.97
CA SER A 148 -11.95 -19.38 -7.30
C SER A 148 -10.99 -18.58 -8.19
N VAL A 149 -11.53 -17.76 -9.09
CA VAL A 149 -10.75 -16.86 -9.95
C VAL A 149 -10.18 -15.69 -9.14
N LEU A 150 -10.99 -15.06 -8.29
CA LEU A 150 -10.56 -13.96 -7.43
C LEU A 150 -9.42 -14.37 -6.49
N ARG A 151 -9.48 -15.57 -5.90
CA ARG A 151 -8.39 -16.10 -5.05
C ARG A 151 -7.05 -16.26 -5.78
N LYS A 152 -7.06 -16.49 -7.09
CA LYS A 152 -5.83 -16.56 -7.90
C LYS A 152 -5.29 -15.18 -8.26
N ILE A 153 -6.18 -14.18 -8.33
CA ILE A 153 -5.85 -12.83 -8.79
C ILE A 153 -5.37 -11.94 -7.65
N LEU A 154 -5.97 -12.04 -6.46
CA LEU A 154 -5.57 -11.20 -5.32
C LEU A 154 -4.05 -11.24 -5.01
N PRO A 155 -3.37 -12.41 -5.00
CA PRO A 155 -1.91 -12.45 -4.83
C PRO A 155 -1.13 -11.77 -5.96
N LEU A 156 -1.67 -11.78 -7.18
CA LEU A 156 -1.05 -11.12 -8.33
C LEU A 156 -1.21 -9.60 -8.22
N MET A 157 -2.34 -9.13 -7.69
CA MET A 157 -2.58 -7.72 -7.43
C MET A 157 -1.62 -7.15 -6.39
N GLU A 158 -1.30 -7.90 -5.34
CA GLU A 158 -0.28 -7.48 -4.36
C GLU A 158 1.08 -7.27 -5.03
N LYS A 159 1.49 -8.20 -5.91
CA LYS A 159 2.74 -8.05 -6.66
C LYS A 159 2.71 -6.83 -7.59
N GLN A 160 1.60 -6.60 -8.28
CA GLN A 160 1.44 -5.45 -9.17
C GLN A 160 1.41 -4.12 -8.42
N ALA A 161 0.84 -4.09 -7.21
CA ALA A 161 0.82 -2.90 -6.36
C ALA A 161 2.23 -2.42 -6.02
N TRP A 162 3.20 -3.34 -5.95
CA TRP A 162 4.61 -3.02 -5.73
C TRP A 162 5.29 -2.44 -6.98
N ASP A 163 5.00 -3.00 -8.16
CA ASP A 163 5.75 -2.69 -9.37
C ASP A 163 5.37 -1.36 -10.02
N GLN A 164 4.23 -0.75 -9.66
CA GLN A 164 3.72 0.58 -10.09
C GLN A 164 3.77 0.89 -11.61
N THR A 165 4.13 -0.10 -12.44
CA THR A 165 4.43 0.02 -13.87
C THR A 165 3.25 -0.39 -14.74
N GLN A 166 2.14 -0.82 -14.14
CA GLN A 166 0.93 -1.18 -14.87
C GLN A 166 -0.30 -0.58 -14.20
N THR A 167 -1.18 -0.03 -15.05
CA THR A 167 -2.55 0.32 -14.66
C THR A 167 -3.18 -0.87 -13.94
N ASN A 168 -3.59 -0.67 -12.68
CA ASN A 168 -4.30 -1.63 -11.82
C ASN A 168 -5.65 -2.05 -12.44
N SER A 169 -5.60 -2.74 -13.56
CA SER A 169 -6.73 -3.08 -14.40
C SER A 169 -6.92 -4.59 -14.29
N LEU A 170 -7.94 -4.98 -13.53
CA LEU A 170 -8.43 -6.36 -13.42
C LEU A 170 -8.72 -6.99 -14.78
N TYR A 171 -8.98 -6.16 -15.78
CA TYR A 171 -9.26 -6.55 -17.16
C TYR A 171 -8.06 -7.17 -17.88
N HIS A 172 -6.84 -7.06 -17.33
CA HIS A 172 -5.68 -7.75 -17.88
C HIS A 172 -5.63 -9.25 -17.54
N PHE A 173 -6.42 -9.71 -16.56
CA PHE A 173 -6.45 -11.14 -16.21
C PHE A 173 -7.40 -11.89 -17.16
N PRO A 174 -6.91 -12.84 -17.99
CA PRO A 174 -7.73 -13.56 -18.97
C PRO A 174 -8.92 -14.31 -18.32
N GLN A 175 -8.73 -14.76 -17.08
CA GLN A 175 -9.73 -15.48 -16.29
C GLN A 175 -10.91 -14.59 -15.88
N VAL A 176 -10.65 -13.29 -15.67
CA VAL A 176 -11.70 -12.29 -15.37
C VAL A 176 -12.40 -11.86 -16.64
N GLN A 177 -11.70 -11.79 -17.78
CA GLN A 177 -12.33 -11.51 -19.08
C GLN A 177 -13.41 -12.54 -19.43
N HIS A 178 -13.17 -13.82 -19.14
CA HIS A 178 -14.17 -14.88 -19.33
C HIS A 178 -15.40 -14.71 -18.41
N ILE A 179 -15.23 -14.20 -17.19
CA ILE A 179 -16.37 -13.89 -16.30
C ILE A 179 -17.14 -12.69 -16.85
N ILE A 180 -16.45 -11.64 -17.26
CA ILE A 180 -17.05 -10.38 -17.71
C ILE A 180 -17.77 -10.52 -19.06
N SER A 181 -17.39 -11.50 -19.89
CA SER A 181 -18.10 -11.79 -21.14
C SER A 181 -19.51 -12.31 -20.88
N SER A 182 -19.69 -13.14 -19.84
CA SER A 182 -20.97 -13.80 -19.52
C SER A 182 -21.78 -13.05 -18.44
N TYR A 183 -21.10 -12.28 -17.59
CA TYR A 183 -21.71 -11.57 -16.46
C TYR A 183 -21.37 -10.08 -16.50
N LYS A 184 -22.33 -9.24 -16.10
CA LYS A 184 -22.06 -7.89 -15.64
C LYS A 184 -21.54 -7.99 -14.20
N MET A 185 -20.24 -7.78 -14.03
CA MET A 185 -19.57 -7.77 -12.74
C MET A 185 -19.47 -6.34 -12.22
N CYS A 186 -19.90 -6.11 -10.97
CA CYS A 186 -19.73 -4.85 -10.27
C CYS A 186 -19.06 -5.10 -8.93
N GLY A 187 -18.03 -4.33 -8.61
CA GLY A 187 -17.23 -4.53 -7.41
C GLY A 187 -15.82 -3.99 -7.63
N PHE A 188 -15.06 -3.90 -6.55
CA PHE A 188 -13.68 -3.46 -6.60
C PHE A 188 -12.87 -4.14 -5.48
N PRO A 189 -11.56 -4.33 -5.71
CA PRO A 189 -10.65 -4.83 -4.70
C PRO A 189 -10.35 -3.70 -3.70
N ILE A 190 -10.25 -4.08 -2.44
CA ILE A 190 -9.81 -3.22 -1.34
C ILE A 190 -8.50 -3.80 -0.83
N ASN A 191 -7.49 -2.96 -0.67
CA ASN A 191 -6.28 -3.27 0.08
C ASN A 191 -6.28 -2.41 1.34
N LEU A 192 -6.02 -3.03 2.49
CA LEU A 192 -5.80 -2.33 3.75
C LEU A 192 -4.84 -3.11 4.67
N PRO A 193 -4.10 -2.43 5.55
CA PRO A 193 -3.33 -3.10 6.59
C PRO A 193 -4.26 -3.78 7.62
N PHE A 194 -3.90 -4.98 8.08
CA PHE A 194 -4.63 -5.63 9.15
C PHE A 194 -4.39 -4.89 10.48
N THR A 195 -5.46 -4.39 11.07
CA THR A 195 -5.44 -3.78 12.41
C THR A 195 -6.35 -4.57 13.35
N ASN A 196 -7.62 -4.70 12.98
CA ASN A 196 -8.61 -5.53 13.65
C ASN A 196 -9.74 -5.88 12.67
N PHE A 197 -10.60 -6.80 13.08
CA PHE A 197 -11.71 -7.25 12.25
C PHE A 197 -12.79 -6.16 12.02
N ALA A 198 -12.99 -5.24 12.98
CA ALA A 198 -13.98 -4.17 12.84
C ALA A 198 -13.62 -3.20 11.71
N ALA A 199 -12.34 -2.81 11.60
CA ALA A 199 -11.86 -1.98 10.50
C ALA A 199 -12.08 -2.64 9.12
N ILE A 200 -11.88 -3.95 9.03
CA ILE A 200 -12.18 -4.72 7.81
C ILE A 200 -13.68 -4.71 7.51
N LEU A 201 -14.53 -4.94 8.51
CA LEU A 201 -15.98 -4.90 8.34
C LEU A 201 -16.45 -3.52 7.88
N ASP A 202 -15.96 -2.46 8.49
CA ASP A 202 -16.34 -1.10 8.15
C ASP A 202 -15.89 -0.72 6.74
N ALA A 203 -14.66 -1.11 6.34
CA ALA A 203 -14.19 -0.91 4.97
C ALA A 203 -15.09 -1.63 3.96
N VAL A 204 -15.41 -2.91 4.19
CA VAL A 204 -16.28 -3.71 3.31
C VAL A 204 -17.71 -3.15 3.30
N LYS A 205 -18.25 -2.74 4.44
CA LYS A 205 -19.60 -2.16 4.53
C LYS A 205 -19.66 -0.82 3.79
N SER A 206 -18.63 0.00 3.90
CA SER A 206 -18.55 1.32 3.26
C SER A 206 -18.55 1.25 1.73
N THR A 207 -18.16 0.11 1.14
CA THR A 207 -18.29 -0.10 -0.31
C THR A 207 -19.73 -0.05 -0.82
N GLY A 208 -20.72 -0.25 0.06
CA GLY A 208 -22.12 -0.26 -0.31
C GLY A 208 -22.54 -1.45 -1.19
N VAL A 209 -21.63 -2.39 -1.51
CA VAL A 209 -21.93 -3.52 -2.41
C VAL A 209 -23.12 -4.32 -1.89
N HIS A 210 -23.22 -4.51 -0.57
CA HIS A 210 -24.34 -5.19 0.12
C HIS A 210 -25.73 -4.57 -0.16
N LYS A 211 -25.80 -3.29 -0.59
CA LYS A 211 -27.06 -2.59 -0.90
C LYS A 211 -27.62 -2.92 -2.28
N ILE A 212 -26.91 -3.71 -3.10
CA ILE A 212 -27.36 -4.08 -4.44
C ILE A 212 -28.53 -5.07 -4.33
N GLU A 213 -29.70 -4.59 -4.75
CA GLU A 213 -30.98 -5.32 -4.80
C GLU A 213 -31.37 -5.58 -6.26
N SER A 214 -30.79 -6.63 -6.84
CA SER A 214 -31.22 -7.18 -8.14
C SER A 214 -31.69 -8.61 -7.92
N GLU A 215 -32.64 -9.09 -8.73
CA GLU A 215 -33.28 -10.38 -8.49
C GLU A 215 -32.36 -11.57 -8.76
N ASP A 216 -31.50 -11.44 -9.79
CA ASP A 216 -30.59 -12.50 -10.26
C ASP A 216 -29.12 -12.20 -9.91
N VAL A 217 -28.88 -11.59 -8.75
CA VAL A 217 -27.53 -11.19 -8.33
C VAL A 217 -26.81 -12.29 -7.54
N GLU A 218 -25.70 -12.76 -8.09
CA GLU A 218 -24.75 -13.64 -7.41
C GLU A 218 -23.60 -12.85 -6.79
N TRP A 219 -22.96 -13.41 -5.78
CA TRP A 219 -21.94 -12.74 -4.97
C TRP A 219 -20.63 -13.49 -5.03
N ALA A 220 -19.54 -12.76 -5.05
CA ALA A 220 -18.21 -13.33 -4.91
C ALA A 220 -17.44 -12.54 -3.87
N LEU A 221 -16.89 -13.26 -2.89
CA LEU A 221 -15.98 -12.74 -1.89
C LEU A 221 -14.76 -13.64 -1.82
N ALA A 222 -13.59 -13.04 -1.99
CA ALA A 222 -12.30 -13.65 -1.75
C ALA A 222 -11.47 -12.73 -0.85
N VAL A 223 -10.69 -13.33 0.04
CA VAL A 223 -9.70 -12.64 0.88
C VAL A 223 -8.34 -13.24 0.60
N CYS A 224 -7.32 -12.40 0.51
CA CYS A 224 -5.93 -12.80 0.44
C CYS A 224 -5.15 -11.97 1.45
N ILE A 225 -4.36 -12.63 2.30
CA ILE A 225 -3.46 -11.94 3.22
C ILE A 225 -2.03 -12.17 2.74
N GLN A 226 -1.34 -11.08 2.41
CA GLN A 226 0.09 -11.10 2.17
C GLN A 226 0.82 -10.78 3.49
N PRO A 227 1.59 -11.74 4.04
CA PRO A 227 2.38 -11.49 5.23
C PRO A 227 3.70 -10.78 4.89
N PHE A 228 4.06 -9.85 5.75
CA PHE A 228 5.38 -9.23 5.85
C PHE A 228 6.00 -9.59 7.20
N PRO A 229 7.31 -9.36 7.39
CA PRO A 229 7.95 -9.60 8.68
C PRO A 229 7.28 -8.82 9.83
N CYS A 230 7.49 -9.28 11.05
CA CYS A 230 6.99 -8.65 12.28
C CYS A 230 5.45 -8.54 12.34
N HIS A 231 4.74 -9.55 11.81
CA HIS A 231 3.26 -9.61 11.81
C HIS A 231 2.57 -8.44 11.09
N VAL A 232 3.27 -7.76 10.20
CA VAL A 232 2.66 -6.77 9.30
C VAL A 232 1.92 -7.54 8.21
N LEU A 233 0.61 -7.30 8.06
CA LEU A 233 -0.24 -8.04 7.13
C LEU A 233 -0.97 -7.08 6.19
N SER A 234 -0.83 -7.29 4.89
CA SER A 234 -1.60 -6.62 3.84
C SER A 234 -2.81 -7.48 3.49
N VAL A 235 -4.01 -6.94 3.71
CA VAL A 235 -5.27 -7.65 3.52
C VAL A 235 -5.94 -7.17 2.24
N TRP A 236 -5.98 -8.05 1.25
CA TRP A 236 -6.76 -7.87 0.04
C TRP A 236 -8.13 -8.51 0.18
N ILE A 237 -9.15 -7.74 -0.13
CA ILE A 237 -10.54 -8.20 -0.13
C ILE A 237 -11.15 -7.82 -1.46
N TYR A 238 -11.69 -8.81 -2.15
CA TYR A 238 -12.49 -8.55 -3.35
C TYR A 238 -13.94 -8.88 -3.07
N VAL A 239 -14.81 -7.86 -3.09
CA VAL A 239 -16.27 -8.05 -3.03
C VAL A 239 -16.87 -7.70 -4.39
N ALA A 240 -17.56 -8.66 -5.00
CA ALA A 240 -18.21 -8.48 -6.28
C ALA A 240 -19.65 -9.00 -6.28
N THR A 241 -20.47 -8.35 -7.08
CA THR A 241 -21.78 -8.82 -7.53
C THR A 241 -21.71 -9.16 -9.01
N LEU A 242 -22.37 -10.25 -9.40
CA LEU A 242 -22.49 -10.71 -10.77
C LEU A 242 -23.97 -10.78 -11.14
N THR A 243 -24.31 -10.23 -12.30
CA THR A 243 -25.63 -10.41 -12.92
C THR A 243 -25.42 -10.94 -14.32
N ARG A 244 -26.11 -12.02 -14.68
CA ARG A 244 -25.97 -12.62 -16.02
C ARG A 244 -26.35 -11.59 -17.09
N ARG A 245 -25.52 -11.44 -18.14
CA ARG A 245 -25.90 -10.62 -19.28
C ARG A 245 -27.03 -11.32 -20.03
N ARG A 246 -28.10 -10.59 -20.35
CA ARG A 246 -29.16 -11.06 -21.26
C ARG A 246 -28.70 -10.92 -22.70
#